data_AF-A0A8D6U530-F1
#
_entry.id   AF-A0A8D6U530-F1
#
_cell.length_a   1.000
_cell.length_b   1.000
_cell.length_c   1.000
_cell.angle_alpha   90.00
_cell.angle_beta   90.00
_cell.angle_gamma   90.00
#
_symmetry.space_group_name_H-M   'P 1'
#
loop_
_entity.id
_entity.type
_entity.pdbx_description
1 polymer ?
#
loop_
_entity_poly.entity_id
_entity_poly.type
_entity_poly.pdbx_seq_one_letter_code
_entity_poly.pdbx_strand_id
1 'polypeptide(L)'
;MQDDRLDGVLFDHLMLEGEQKAHISNYTDLTALLTSADLKWEVPHDMVEWIWIHMAINAGVTSTAARSGNLENPEQLALNLMNSSSELSLVIKTIREALKVVEARGVNLKLYKAELLPYKIPAWIAGKAMKIMFAKNELTRKIMTLHNDKQDIFYCCQSVYQTGQELGVKMPILEANMKGISI
;
A
#
# COMPACT_ATOMS: atom_id res chain seq x y z
N MET A 1 -22.05 -0.63 8.34
CA MET A 1 -23.43 -0.71 7.84
C MET A 1 -24.26 0.30 8.62
N GLN A 2 -24.54 1.45 8.02
CA GLN A 2 -25.64 2.31 8.45
C GLN A 2 -26.74 2.12 7.40
N ASP A 3 -27.98 1.93 7.85
CA ASP A 3 -29.18 1.84 7.01
C ASP A 3 -29.19 0.74 5.93
N ASP A 4 -28.59 -0.44 6.19
CA ASP A 4 -28.50 -1.56 5.22
C ASP A 4 -27.87 -1.18 3.87
N ARG A 5 -27.15 -0.07 3.82
CA ARG A 5 -26.39 0.38 2.64
C ARG A 5 -24.91 0.07 2.84
N LEU A 6 -24.36 -0.69 1.89
CA LEU A 6 -22.92 -0.85 1.74
C LEU A 6 -22.39 0.33 0.92
N ASP A 7 -21.77 1.32 1.56
CA ASP A 7 -20.91 2.29 0.88
C ASP A 7 -19.50 1.73 0.85
N GLY A 8 -19.11 1.16 -0.29
CA GLY A 8 -17.84 0.49 -0.45
C GLY A 8 -17.55 0.19 -1.92
N VAL A 9 -16.30 -0.15 -2.18
CA VAL A 9 -15.85 -0.63 -3.49
C VAL A 9 -15.53 -2.11 -3.33
N LEU A 10 -16.13 -2.96 -4.16
CA LEU A 10 -15.70 -4.35 -4.28
C LEU A 10 -14.64 -4.41 -5.39
N PHE A 11 -13.43 -4.82 -5.03
CA PHE A 11 -12.44 -5.17 -6.03
C PHE A 11 -12.85 -6.50 -6.68
N ASP A 12 -12.91 -6.53 -8.01
CA ASP A 12 -13.15 -7.74 -8.78
C ASP A 12 -11.88 -8.60 -8.91
N HIS A 13 -10.78 -8.22 -8.23
CA HIS A 13 -9.48 -8.85 -8.35
C HIS A 13 -8.90 -9.23 -6.99
N LEU A 14 -8.55 -10.51 -6.83
CA LEU A 14 -8.02 -11.10 -5.61
C LEU A 14 -6.57 -11.59 -5.79
N MET A 15 -5.81 -11.53 -4.70
CA MET A 15 -4.52 -12.21 -4.59
C MET A 15 -4.69 -13.53 -3.85
N LEU A 16 -4.25 -14.64 -4.46
CA LEU A 16 -4.31 -15.98 -3.87
C LEU A 16 -2.92 -16.56 -3.64
N GLU A 17 -2.73 -17.26 -2.52
CA GLU A 17 -1.52 -18.07 -2.30
C GLU A 17 -1.50 -19.21 -3.32
N GLY A 18 -0.33 -19.55 -3.84
CA GLY A 18 -0.24 -20.60 -4.85
C GLY A 18 -0.65 -21.96 -4.31
N GLU A 19 -1.29 -22.80 -5.13
CA GLU A 19 -1.82 -24.11 -4.75
C GLU A 19 -0.82 -24.98 -3.95
N GLN A 20 0.44 -24.99 -4.38
CA GLN A 20 1.51 -25.76 -3.74
C GLN A 20 1.82 -25.31 -2.29
N LYS A 21 1.58 -24.04 -1.98
CA LYS A 21 1.83 -23.41 -0.66
C LYS A 21 0.56 -23.22 0.16
N ALA A 22 -0.61 -23.21 -0.48
CA ALA A 22 -1.89 -22.96 0.19
C ALA A 22 -2.30 -24.10 1.14
N HIS A 23 -1.83 -25.33 0.90
CA HIS A 23 -2.12 -26.52 1.72
C HIS A 23 -3.61 -26.81 1.94
N ILE A 24 -4.46 -26.49 0.95
CA ILE A 24 -5.89 -26.81 0.95
C ILE A 24 -6.22 -27.88 -0.09
N SER A 25 -7.16 -28.78 0.22
CA SER A 25 -7.54 -29.88 -0.69
C SER A 25 -8.51 -29.48 -1.80
N ASN A 26 -9.13 -28.31 -1.68
CA ASN A 26 -10.20 -27.83 -2.57
C ASN A 26 -9.80 -26.57 -3.37
N TYR A 27 -8.51 -26.41 -3.69
CA TYR A 27 -8.00 -25.24 -4.40
C TYR A 27 -8.69 -25.03 -5.77
N THR A 28 -8.88 -26.11 -6.53
CA THR A 28 -9.60 -26.08 -7.81
C THR A 28 -11.05 -25.61 -7.63
N ASP A 29 -11.76 -26.13 -6.62
CA ASP A 29 -13.15 -25.72 -6.34
C ASP A 29 -13.24 -24.24 -5.93
N LEU A 30 -12.29 -23.77 -5.12
CA LEU A 30 -12.19 -22.36 -4.73
C LEU A 30 -12.01 -21.46 -5.95
N THR A 31 -11.04 -21.75 -6.80
CA THR A 31 -10.78 -20.93 -8.00
C THR A 31 -11.95 -20.99 -9.00
N ALA A 32 -12.61 -22.14 -9.16
CA ALA A 32 -13.82 -22.27 -9.96
C ALA A 32 -14.99 -21.43 -9.41
N LEU A 33 -15.16 -21.42 -8.08
CA LEU A 33 -16.17 -20.59 -7.42
C LEU A 33 -15.92 -19.10 -7.66
N LEU A 34 -14.68 -18.64 -7.48
CA LEU A 34 -14.30 -17.24 -7.74
C LEU A 34 -14.59 -16.84 -9.19
N THR A 35 -14.18 -17.67 -10.16
CA THR A 35 -14.48 -17.43 -11.57
C THR A 35 -15.98 -17.46 -11.86
N SER A 36 -16.75 -18.34 -11.22
CA SER A 36 -18.21 -18.37 -11.39
C SER A 36 -18.92 -17.11 -10.87
N ALA A 37 -18.27 -16.38 -9.95
CA ALA A 37 -18.72 -15.11 -9.41
C ALA A 37 -18.14 -13.89 -10.16
N ASP A 38 -17.50 -14.10 -11.32
CA ASP A 38 -16.81 -13.07 -12.11
C ASP A 38 -15.68 -12.34 -11.33
N LEU A 39 -15.10 -13.02 -10.33
CA LEU A 39 -13.92 -12.54 -9.61
C LEU A 39 -12.65 -13.05 -10.30
N LYS A 40 -11.82 -12.10 -10.71
CA LYS A 40 -10.46 -12.34 -11.19
C LYS A 40 -9.56 -12.65 -10.00
N TRP A 41 -8.52 -13.43 -10.25
CA TRP A 41 -7.49 -13.69 -9.27
C TRP A 41 -6.14 -13.88 -9.94
N GLU A 42 -5.10 -13.53 -9.22
CA GLU A 42 -3.72 -13.80 -9.61
C GLU A 42 -2.94 -14.38 -8.42
N VAL A 43 -1.85 -15.07 -8.74
CA VAL A 43 -0.97 -15.68 -7.74
C VAL A 43 0.36 -14.93 -7.81
N PRO A 44 0.75 -14.18 -6.76
CA PRO A 44 2.05 -13.52 -6.73
C PRO A 44 3.18 -14.56 -6.65
N HIS A 45 4.42 -14.13 -6.86
CA HIS A 45 5.58 -15.02 -6.75
C HIS A 45 5.65 -15.74 -5.38
N ASP A 46 5.37 -14.97 -4.32
CA ASP A 46 5.21 -15.44 -2.95
C ASP A 46 4.24 -14.47 -2.25
N MET A 47 3.24 -15.02 -1.55
CA MET A 47 2.19 -14.22 -0.92
C MET A 47 2.71 -13.41 0.25
N VAL A 48 3.59 -13.97 1.08
CA VAL A 48 4.11 -13.30 2.27
C VAL A 48 5.01 -12.13 1.85
N GLU A 49 5.90 -12.37 0.88
CA GLU A 49 6.72 -11.31 0.30
C GLU A 49 5.87 -10.21 -0.35
N TRP A 50 4.80 -10.60 -1.08
CA TRP A 50 3.87 -9.65 -1.69
C TRP A 50 3.15 -8.78 -0.64
N ILE A 51 2.72 -9.38 0.47
CA ILE A 51 2.11 -8.67 1.61
C ILE A 51 3.13 -7.68 2.20
N TRP A 52 4.39 -8.08 2.41
CA TRP A 52 5.41 -7.17 2.94
C TRP A 52 5.67 -5.99 2.01
N ILE A 53 5.67 -6.20 0.69
CA ILE A 53 5.78 -5.12 -0.30
C ILE A 53 4.59 -4.17 -0.19
N HIS A 54 3.37 -4.69 -0.09
CA HIS A 54 2.16 -3.87 0.05
C HIS A 54 2.14 -3.09 1.36
N MET A 55 2.55 -3.71 2.47
CA MET A 55 2.72 -3.01 3.74
C MET A 55 3.75 -1.88 3.63
N ALA A 56 4.89 -2.10 2.96
CA ALA A 56 5.89 -1.04 2.76
C ALA A 56 5.36 0.12 1.91
N ILE A 57 4.59 -0.18 0.86
CA ILE A 57 3.92 0.84 0.03
C ILE A 57 2.92 1.63 0.87
N ASN A 58 2.04 0.93 1.61
CA ASN A 58 1.03 1.55 2.46
C ASN A 58 1.68 2.42 3.52
N ALA A 59 2.68 1.93 4.25
CA ALA A 59 3.43 2.70 5.23
C ALA A 59 4.07 3.95 4.60
N GLY A 60 4.61 3.86 3.39
CA GLY A 60 5.17 5.02 2.69
C GLY A 60 4.12 6.09 2.36
N VAL A 61 2.94 5.69 1.90
CA VAL A 61 1.81 6.59 1.59
C VAL A 61 1.25 7.20 2.87
N THR A 62 0.83 6.38 3.82
CA THR A 62 0.06 6.80 4.98
C THR A 62 0.93 7.57 5.97
N SER A 63 2.19 7.18 6.18
CA SER A 63 3.10 7.98 7.01
C SER A 63 3.35 9.35 6.41
N THR A 64 3.43 9.45 5.08
CA THR A 64 3.61 10.75 4.42
C THR A 64 2.37 11.62 4.58
N ALA A 65 1.17 11.05 4.40
CA ALA A 65 -0.09 11.78 4.59
C ALA A 65 -0.28 12.26 6.04
N ALA A 66 0.11 11.44 7.02
CA ALA A 66 -0.12 11.67 8.44
C ALA A 66 1.00 12.45 9.16
N ARG A 67 2.11 12.79 8.48
CA ARG A 67 3.32 13.36 9.10
C ARG A 67 3.13 14.67 9.86
N SER A 68 2.02 15.38 9.67
CA SER A 68 1.69 16.60 10.42
C SER A 68 1.06 16.31 11.78
N GLY A 69 0.78 15.05 12.11
CA GLY A 69 0.17 14.60 13.36
C GLY A 69 -1.33 14.84 13.49
N ASN A 70 -1.95 15.59 12.57
CA ASN A 70 -3.40 15.79 12.58
C ASN A 70 -4.11 14.68 11.80
N LEU A 71 -4.55 13.65 12.53
CA LEU A 71 -5.36 12.53 12.01
C LEU A 71 -6.87 12.69 12.28
N GLU A 72 -7.36 13.89 12.59
CA GLU A 72 -8.79 14.12 12.87
C GLU A 72 -9.65 13.79 11.65
N ASN A 73 -9.15 14.11 10.44
CA ASN A 73 -9.84 13.84 9.18
C ASN A 73 -8.91 13.14 8.15
N PRO A 74 -8.77 11.79 8.23
CA PRO A 74 -7.91 11.02 7.33
C PRO A 74 -8.31 11.13 5.85
N GLU A 75 -9.60 11.28 5.55
CA GLU A 75 -10.08 11.50 4.18
C GLU A 75 -9.52 12.81 3.61
N GLN A 76 -9.57 13.89 4.40
CA GLN A 76 -9.01 15.17 3.96
C GLN A 76 -7.49 15.10 3.76
N LEU A 77 -6.76 14.34 4.59
CA LEU A 77 -5.34 14.12 4.38
C LEU A 77 -5.07 13.41 3.05
N ALA A 78 -5.83 12.35 2.75
CA ALA A 78 -5.74 11.64 1.47
C ALA A 78 -6.03 12.58 0.29
N LEU A 79 -7.07 13.42 0.40
CA LEU A 79 -7.42 14.41 -0.63
C LEU A 79 -6.30 15.45 -0.83
N ASN A 80 -5.72 15.97 0.24
CA ASN A 80 -4.62 16.93 0.16
C ASN A 80 -3.38 16.30 -0.50
N LEU A 81 -3.07 15.06 -0.15
CA LEU A 81 -1.97 14.29 -0.73
C LEU A 81 -2.17 14.12 -2.25
N MET A 82 -3.34 13.62 -2.68
CA MET A 82 -3.64 13.34 -4.09
C MET A 82 -3.61 14.59 -4.98
N ASN A 83 -3.90 15.77 -4.41
CA ASN A 83 -3.93 17.03 -5.13
C ASN A 83 -2.56 17.72 -5.26
N SER A 84 -1.51 17.19 -4.62
CA SER A 84 -0.19 17.82 -4.60
C SER A 84 0.90 16.92 -5.18
N SER A 85 1.51 17.34 -6.29
CA SER A 85 2.60 16.59 -6.92
C SER A 85 3.87 16.56 -6.07
N SER A 86 4.11 17.57 -5.23
CA SER A 86 5.26 17.56 -4.30
C SER A 86 5.05 16.55 -3.18
N GLU A 87 3.82 16.45 -2.67
CA GLU A 87 3.43 15.45 -1.68
C GLU A 87 3.55 14.03 -2.24
N LEU A 88 3.03 13.80 -3.44
CA LEU A 88 3.18 12.51 -4.13
C LEU A 88 4.64 12.19 -4.44
N SER A 89 5.48 13.20 -4.73
CA SER A 89 6.92 12.98 -4.89
C SER A 89 7.59 12.55 -3.58
N LEU A 90 7.13 13.08 -2.45
CA LEU A 90 7.60 12.67 -1.13
C LEU A 90 7.16 11.23 -0.82
N VAL A 91 5.90 10.89 -1.09
CA VAL A 91 5.38 9.51 -0.98
C VAL A 91 6.27 8.52 -1.72
N ILE A 92 6.64 8.80 -2.98
CA ILE A 92 7.52 7.91 -3.75
C ILE A 92 8.88 7.72 -3.06
N LYS A 93 9.45 8.77 -2.45
CA LYS A 93 10.72 8.67 -1.73
C LYS A 93 10.55 7.85 -0.45
N THR A 94 9.49 8.07 0.32
CA THR A 94 9.19 7.30 1.53
C THR A 94 8.98 5.81 1.22
N ILE A 95 8.22 5.50 0.15
CA ILE A 95 8.02 4.13 -0.33
C ILE A 95 9.36 3.47 -0.66
N ARG A 96 10.28 4.18 -1.32
CA ARG A 96 11.62 3.62 -1.61
C ARG A 96 12.42 3.30 -0.36
N GLU A 97 12.28 4.08 0.71
CA GLU A 97 12.92 3.76 1.99
C GLU A 97 12.27 2.54 2.64
N ALA A 98 10.93 2.49 2.67
CA ALA A 98 10.19 1.34 3.18
C ALA A 98 10.50 0.04 2.42
N LEU A 99 10.65 0.11 1.09
CA LEU A 99 11.03 -1.05 0.27
C LEU A 99 12.44 -1.57 0.57
N LYS A 100 13.36 -0.73 1.05
CA LYS A 100 14.67 -1.21 1.51
C LYS A 100 14.56 -2.07 2.77
N VAL A 101 13.53 -1.85 3.60
CA VAL A 101 13.24 -2.75 4.74
C VAL A 101 12.84 -4.12 4.23
N VAL A 102 12.01 -4.16 3.19
CA VAL A 102 11.57 -5.42 2.56
C VAL A 102 12.74 -6.15 1.91
N GLU A 103 13.62 -5.43 1.21
CA GLU A 103 14.86 -5.98 0.67
C GLU A 103 15.79 -6.52 1.79
N ALA A 104 15.93 -5.79 2.90
CA ALA A 104 16.72 -6.21 4.05
C ALA A 104 16.14 -7.44 4.78
N ARG A 105 14.83 -7.70 4.67
CA ARG A 105 14.19 -8.95 5.13
C ARG A 105 14.55 -10.16 4.25
N GLY A 106 15.26 -9.96 3.13
CA GLY A 106 15.68 -11.02 2.22
C GLY A 106 14.85 -11.14 0.95
N VAL A 107 13.84 -10.28 0.76
CA VAL A 107 12.97 -10.31 -0.42
C VAL A 107 13.71 -9.84 -1.66
N ASN A 108 13.66 -10.65 -2.73
CA ASN A 108 14.20 -10.26 -4.01
C ASN A 108 13.20 -9.41 -4.81
N LEU A 109 13.26 -8.09 -4.63
CA LEU A 109 12.39 -7.12 -5.31
C LEU A 109 12.42 -7.17 -6.85
N LYS A 110 13.37 -7.89 -7.47
CA LYS A 110 13.40 -8.10 -8.93
C LYS A 110 12.32 -9.05 -9.42
N LEU A 111 11.69 -9.81 -8.52
CA LEU A 111 10.58 -10.72 -8.84
C LEU A 111 9.23 -9.98 -8.92
N TYR A 112 9.14 -8.78 -8.34
CA TYR A 112 7.93 -7.95 -8.23
C TYR A 112 8.02 -6.70 -9.12
N LYS A 113 8.38 -6.89 -10.40
CA LYS A 113 8.64 -5.74 -11.29
C LYS A 113 7.37 -4.95 -11.60
N ALA A 114 6.23 -5.61 -11.74
CA ALA A 114 4.97 -4.96 -12.13
C ALA A 114 4.49 -4.00 -11.03
N GLU A 115 4.55 -4.47 -9.78
CA GLU A 115 4.17 -3.76 -8.57
C GLU A 115 5.11 -2.56 -8.31
N LEU A 116 6.40 -2.75 -8.59
CA LEU A 116 7.43 -1.77 -8.23
C LEU A 116 7.77 -0.77 -9.33
N LEU A 117 7.28 -0.96 -10.56
CA LEU A 117 7.60 -0.11 -11.71
C LEU A 117 7.29 1.38 -11.46
N PRO A 118 6.14 1.77 -10.88
CA PRO A 118 5.82 3.19 -10.64
C PRO A 118 6.84 3.88 -9.72
N TYR A 119 7.40 3.13 -8.78
CA TYR A 119 8.32 3.65 -7.76
C TYR A 119 9.77 3.72 -8.23
N LYS A 120 10.11 3.18 -9.41
CA LYS A 120 11.47 3.25 -9.99
C LYS A 120 11.73 4.50 -10.83
N ILE A 121 10.67 5.19 -11.27
CA ILE A 121 10.74 6.42 -12.08
C ILE A 121 11.13 7.62 -11.20
N PRO A 122 11.91 8.62 -11.67
CA PRO A 122 12.22 9.81 -10.87
C PRO A 122 11.00 10.40 -10.16
N ALA A 123 11.12 10.64 -8.84
CA ALA A 123 9.97 10.87 -7.95
C ALA A 123 9.07 12.05 -8.40
N TRP A 124 9.66 13.10 -8.96
CA TRP A 124 8.91 14.27 -9.46
C TRP A 124 8.09 13.96 -10.72
N ILE A 125 8.55 13.03 -11.56
CA ILE A 125 7.81 12.55 -12.73
C ILE A 125 6.65 11.69 -12.25
N ALA A 126 6.94 10.72 -11.37
CA ALA A 126 5.94 9.85 -10.77
C ALA A 126 4.85 10.66 -10.03
N GLY A 127 5.24 11.67 -9.24
CA GLY A 127 4.29 12.53 -8.52
C GLY A 127 3.37 13.34 -9.44
N LYS A 128 3.88 13.85 -10.57
CA LYS A 128 3.04 14.51 -11.59
C LYS A 128 2.08 13.53 -12.25
N ALA A 129 2.55 12.34 -12.62
CA ALA A 129 1.73 11.30 -13.24
C ALA A 129 0.62 10.82 -12.29
N MET A 130 0.95 10.56 -11.02
CA MET A 130 -0.02 10.16 -9.99
C MET A 130 -1.07 11.24 -9.76
N LYS A 131 -0.70 12.53 -9.71
CA LYS A 131 -1.68 13.63 -9.59
C LYS A 131 -2.69 13.61 -10.74
N ILE A 132 -2.21 13.43 -11.97
CA ILE A 132 -3.08 13.34 -13.16
C ILE A 132 -3.97 12.09 -13.07
N MET A 133 -3.42 10.95 -12.63
CA MET A 133 -4.16 9.72 -12.42
C MET A 133 -5.31 9.92 -11.42
N PHE A 134 -5.03 10.47 -10.24
CA PHE A 134 -6.06 10.72 -9.22
C PHE A 134 -7.13 11.72 -9.67
N ALA A 135 -6.78 12.69 -10.52
CA ALA A 135 -7.75 13.61 -11.10
C ALA A 135 -8.65 12.96 -12.17
N LYS A 136 -8.18 11.89 -12.83
CA LYS A 136 -8.88 11.23 -13.94
C LYS A 136 -9.52 9.88 -13.57
N ASN A 137 -9.15 9.29 -12.45
CA ASN A 137 -9.62 7.98 -12.02
C ASN A 137 -10.33 8.10 -10.66
N GLU A 138 -11.66 8.22 -10.72
CA GLU A 138 -12.51 8.34 -9.56
C GLU A 138 -12.42 7.11 -8.65
N LEU A 139 -12.33 5.90 -9.23
CA LEU A 139 -12.20 4.66 -8.49
C LEU A 139 -10.93 4.68 -7.61
N THR A 140 -9.77 4.96 -8.20
CA THR A 140 -8.50 5.05 -7.45
C THR A 140 -8.53 6.14 -6.38
N ARG A 141 -9.19 7.27 -6.66
CA ARG A 141 -9.37 8.36 -5.69
C ARG A 141 -10.24 7.93 -4.51
N LYS A 142 -11.37 7.27 -4.75
CA LYS A 142 -12.28 6.77 -3.71
C LYS A 142 -11.62 5.68 -2.86
N ILE A 143 -10.87 4.77 -3.48
CA ILE A 143 -10.07 3.75 -2.77
C ILE A 143 -9.14 4.41 -1.75
N MET A 144 -8.39 5.44 -2.15
CA MET A 144 -7.46 6.12 -1.26
C MET A 144 -8.17 6.81 -0.08
N THR A 145 -9.35 7.40 -0.30
CA THR A 145 -10.14 8.02 0.79
C THR A 145 -10.73 7.00 1.77
N LEU A 146 -10.92 5.75 1.33
CA LEU A 146 -11.42 4.66 2.18
C LEU A 146 -10.32 4.01 3.02
N HIS A 147 -9.04 4.30 2.76
CA HIS A 147 -7.93 3.93 3.65
C HIS A 147 -7.89 4.90 4.85
N ASN A 148 -8.88 4.81 5.73
CA ASN A 148 -9.08 5.74 6.84
C ASN A 148 -9.12 5.07 8.22
N ASP A 149 -8.96 3.75 8.30
CA ASP A 149 -8.80 3.06 9.57
C ASP A 149 -7.48 3.45 10.21
N LYS A 150 -7.57 4.22 11.29
CA LYS A 150 -6.39 4.73 12.00
C LYS A 150 -5.54 3.59 12.55
N GLN A 151 -6.15 2.56 13.14
CA GLN A 151 -5.40 1.47 13.77
C GLN A 151 -4.59 0.70 12.74
N ASP A 152 -5.19 0.39 11.59
CA ASP A 152 -4.49 -0.30 10.51
C ASP A 152 -3.36 0.56 9.93
N ILE A 153 -3.61 1.86 9.71
CA ILE A 153 -2.60 2.83 9.26
C ILE A 153 -1.40 2.86 10.22
N PHE A 154 -1.65 2.99 11.53
CA PHE A 154 -0.60 3.03 12.55
C PHE A 154 0.16 1.71 12.61
N TYR A 155 -0.55 0.59 12.64
CA TYR A 155 0.07 -0.73 12.70
C TYR A 155 1.00 -0.97 11.51
N CYS A 156 0.54 -0.66 10.30
CA CYS A 156 1.33 -0.81 9.08
C CYS A 156 2.62 0.02 9.13
N CYS A 157 2.50 1.30 9.52
CA CYS A 157 3.64 2.21 9.63
C CYS A 157 4.63 1.75 10.70
N GLN A 158 4.12 1.39 11.89
CA GLN A 158 4.94 0.97 13.01
C GLN A 158 5.66 -0.36 12.71
N SER A 159 4.99 -1.31 12.10
CA SER A 159 5.57 -2.61 11.72
C SER A 159 6.75 -2.44 10.75
N VAL A 160 6.58 -1.65 9.69
CA VAL A 160 7.67 -1.39 8.73
C VAL A 160 8.81 -0.61 9.39
N TYR A 161 8.47 0.40 10.20
CA TYR A 161 9.46 1.23 10.89
C TYR A 161 10.32 0.42 11.87
N GLN A 162 9.68 -0.34 12.77
CA GLN A 162 10.36 -1.15 13.78
C GLN A 162 11.28 -2.18 13.13
N THR A 163 10.81 -2.90 12.13
CA THR A 163 11.69 -3.87 11.44
C THR A 163 12.84 -3.19 10.71
N GLY A 164 12.62 -2.00 10.13
CA GLY A 164 13.72 -1.24 9.56
C GLY A 164 14.78 -0.85 10.60
N GLN A 165 14.37 -0.50 11.83
CA GLN A 165 15.29 -0.26 12.94
C GLN A 165 16.05 -1.53 13.35
N GLU A 166 15.34 -2.65 13.50
CA GLU A 166 15.93 -3.95 13.87
C GLU A 166 16.97 -4.43 12.85
N LEU A 167 16.72 -4.20 11.56
CA LEU A 167 17.60 -4.58 10.46
C LEU A 167 18.67 -3.51 10.13
N GLY A 168 18.70 -2.38 10.86
CA GLY A 168 19.68 -1.31 10.66
C GLY A 168 19.53 -0.56 9.33
N VAL A 169 18.34 -0.53 8.75
CA VAL A 169 18.05 0.17 7.49
C VAL A 169 17.90 1.67 7.74
N LYS A 170 18.64 2.49 6.98
CA LYS A 170 18.49 3.95 7.05
C LYS A 170 17.22 4.40 6.33
N MET A 171 16.31 5.04 7.07
CA MET A 171 15.01 5.48 6.54
C MET A 171 14.69 6.92 7.02
N PRO A 172 15.52 7.92 6.70
CA PRO A 172 15.41 9.25 7.29
C PRO A 172 14.08 9.97 7.01
N ILE A 173 13.43 9.72 5.87
CA ILE A 173 12.13 10.32 5.55
C ILE A 173 11.04 9.61 6.35
N LEU A 174 11.07 8.27 6.38
CA LEU A 174 10.10 7.50 7.17
C LEU A 174 10.24 7.81 8.67
N GLU A 175 11.47 7.86 9.20
CA GLU A 175 11.77 8.29 10.57
C GLU A 175 11.18 9.66 10.90
N ALA A 176 11.36 10.64 10.00
CA ALA A 176 10.80 11.98 10.18
C ALA A 176 9.27 11.96 10.19
N ASN A 177 8.64 11.19 9.29
CA ASN A 177 7.19 11.03 9.27
C ASN A 177 6.68 10.38 10.56
N MET A 178 7.34 9.32 11.02
CA MET A 178 6.96 8.60 12.24
C MET A 178 7.02 9.46 13.49
N LYS A 179 7.95 10.41 13.58
CA LYS A 179 8.00 11.40 14.68
C LYS A 179 6.78 12.33 14.71
N GLY A 180 6.19 12.63 13.55
CA GLY A 180 4.99 13.45 13.48
C GLY A 180 3.71 12.68 13.82
N ILE A 181 3.74 11.35 13.70
CA ILE A 181 2.60 10.45 13.87
C ILE A 181 2.56 9.83 15.27
N SER A 182 3.73 9.60 15.85
CA SER A 182 3.88 9.06 17.20
C SER A 182 3.69 10.21 18.20
N ILE A 183 2.55 10.21 18.89
CA ILE A 183 2.38 10.97 20.14
C ILE A 183 3.15 10.27 21.25
#